data_AF-A0A4Q5TQM9-F1
#
_entry.id   AF-A0A4Q5TQM9-F1
#
_cell.length_a   1.000
_cell.length_b   1.000
_cell.length_c   1.000
_cell.angle_alpha   90.00
_cell.angle_beta   90.00
_cell.angle_gamma   90.00
#
_symmetry.space_group_name_H-M   'P 1'
#
loop_
_entity.id
_entity.type
_entity.pdbx_description
1 polymer ?
#
loop_
_entity_poly.entity_id
_entity_poly.type
_entity_poly.pdbx_seq_one_letter_code
_entity_poly.pdbx_strand_id
1 'polypeptide(L)'
;MKNILLGVMLLLAMASFAQPDTAKWVRAFPVTDYMVDISDSIRLVQVELPEGTSFKEKQLGLLKGIYRDAQQDTGTIGYGRCHLIKGHYYYFTINHKQSGRKPKAEDLLYTMMDSKPVYNGAITKLASHFIGLQEVGGSALYDRYQVFLAWTKTDENNVIDSIVSDINYTGSYFLQSDAAMNQQIKSGRFAGKGVLDVMMATGKDEVFKFLEYMAIKPNLYAGHEWKVAEIFATWLVSGAPAVIKE
;
A
#
# COMPACT_ATOMS: atom_id res chain seq x y z
N MET A 1 -17.06 -52.43 22.65
CA MET A 1 -15.73 -52.08 22.07
C MET A 1 -15.79 -51.56 20.63
N LYS A 2 -16.60 -52.14 19.73
CA LYS A 2 -16.75 -51.64 18.34
C LYS A 2 -17.22 -50.16 18.22
N ASN A 3 -18.05 -49.68 19.15
CA ASN A 3 -18.60 -48.32 19.08
C ASN A 3 -17.63 -47.23 19.56
N ILE A 4 -16.59 -47.58 20.30
CA ILE A 4 -15.56 -46.62 20.77
C ILE A 4 -14.52 -46.40 19.67
N LEU A 5 -14.20 -47.44 18.89
CA LEU A 5 -13.26 -47.36 17.76
C LEU A 5 -13.78 -46.45 16.63
N LEU A 6 -15.09 -46.45 16.39
CA LEU A 6 -15.73 -45.61 15.38
C LEU A 6 -15.71 -44.12 15.77
N GLY A 7 -15.89 -43.82 17.06
CA GLY A 7 -15.84 -42.44 17.59
C GLY A 7 -14.43 -41.82 17.53
N VAL A 8 -13.39 -42.62 17.76
CA VAL A 8 -12.00 -42.16 17.67
C VAL A 8 -11.56 -41.94 16.21
N MET A 9 -12.04 -42.74 15.25
CA MET A 9 -11.78 -42.51 13.82
C MET A 9 -12.47 -41.25 13.28
N LEU A 10 -13.67 -40.90 13.77
CA LEU A 10 -14.38 -39.67 13.39
C LEU A 10 -13.70 -38.40 13.95
N LEU A 11 -13.11 -38.46 15.14
CA LEU A 11 -12.33 -37.35 15.71
C LEU A 11 -10.97 -37.16 15.02
N LEU A 12 -10.33 -38.22 14.54
CA LEU A 12 -9.09 -38.14 13.76
C LEU A 12 -9.31 -37.64 12.32
N ALA A 13 -10.50 -37.85 11.75
CA ALA A 13 -10.86 -37.32 10.43
C ALA A 13 -11.09 -35.79 10.44
N MET A 14 -11.43 -35.19 11.58
CA MET A 14 -11.55 -33.73 11.70
C MET A 14 -10.20 -33.01 11.92
N ALA A 15 -9.11 -33.74 12.18
CA ALA A 15 -7.77 -33.17 12.34
C ALA A 15 -6.96 -33.11 11.03
N SER A 16 -7.52 -33.57 9.91
CA SER A 16 -6.82 -33.65 8.63
C SER A 16 -7.44 -32.69 7.63
N PHE A 17 -6.60 -31.80 7.09
CA PHE A 17 -6.87 -30.74 6.11
C PHE A 17 -7.38 -29.38 6.64
N ALA A 18 -6.69 -28.82 7.64
CA ALA A 18 -6.40 -27.39 7.49
C ALA A 18 -5.42 -27.27 6.33
N GLN A 19 -5.91 -26.99 5.11
CA GLN A 19 -5.02 -26.48 4.06
C GLN A 19 -4.29 -25.29 4.67
N PRO A 20 -2.94 -25.25 4.70
CA PRO A 20 -2.27 -24.03 5.07
C PRO A 20 -2.80 -22.97 4.11
N ASP A 21 -3.37 -21.90 4.65
CA ASP A 21 -3.93 -20.82 3.85
C ASP A 21 -2.80 -20.28 2.98
N THR A 22 -2.77 -20.71 1.71
CA THR A 22 -1.66 -20.43 0.77
C THR A 22 -1.82 -19.04 0.15
N ALA A 23 -2.74 -18.23 0.68
CA ALA A 23 -2.95 -16.86 0.25
C ALA A 23 -1.60 -16.13 0.23
N LYS A 24 -1.28 -15.56 -0.94
CA LYS A 24 -0.08 -14.76 -1.16
C LYS A 24 -0.48 -13.32 -1.37
N TRP A 25 0.30 -12.42 -0.78
CA TRP A 25 0.09 -10.99 -0.93
C TRP A 25 1.19 -10.41 -1.80
N VAL A 26 0.81 -9.57 -2.75
CA VAL A 26 1.78 -8.72 -3.42
C VAL A 26 2.21 -7.66 -2.42
N ARG A 27 3.52 -7.48 -2.21
CA ARG A 27 4.08 -6.42 -1.38
C ARG A 27 5.19 -5.71 -2.12
N ALA A 28 5.24 -4.39 -1.97
CA ALA A 28 6.27 -3.51 -2.49
C ALA A 28 7.29 -3.17 -1.40
N PHE A 29 8.56 -3.10 -1.79
CA PHE A 29 9.66 -2.69 -0.93
C PHE A 29 10.56 -1.71 -1.69
N PRO A 30 10.96 -0.59 -1.07
CA PRO A 30 11.88 0.34 -1.71
C PRO A 30 13.24 -0.31 -1.89
N VAL A 31 13.85 -0.11 -3.06
CA VAL A 31 15.27 -0.44 -3.25
C VAL A 31 16.13 0.65 -2.63
N THR A 32 17.20 0.22 -1.96
CA THR A 32 18.21 1.10 -1.38
C THR A 32 19.04 1.78 -2.46
N ASP A 33 19.94 2.68 -2.05
CA ASP A 33 20.95 3.29 -2.94
C ASP A 33 22.11 2.34 -3.31
N TYR A 34 22.24 1.20 -2.61
CA TYR A 34 23.22 0.17 -2.96
C TYR A 34 22.82 -0.58 -4.23
N MET A 35 23.52 -0.27 -5.33
CA MET A 35 23.31 -0.90 -6.63
C MET A 35 24.62 -1.11 -7.38
N VAL A 36 24.73 -2.23 -8.09
CA VAL A 36 25.92 -2.59 -8.88
C VAL A 36 25.51 -2.99 -10.29
N ASP A 37 26.09 -2.35 -11.29
CA ASP A 37 25.90 -2.76 -12.69
C ASP A 37 26.68 -4.06 -12.93
N ILE A 38 25.98 -5.13 -13.32
CA ILE A 38 26.59 -6.42 -13.67
C ILE A 38 26.85 -6.46 -15.18
N SER A 39 25.96 -5.85 -15.97
CA SER A 39 26.11 -5.64 -17.41
C SER A 39 25.23 -4.47 -17.86
N ASP A 40 25.30 -4.11 -19.14
CA ASP A 40 24.46 -3.06 -19.73
C ASP A 40 22.94 -3.28 -19.59
N SER A 41 22.52 -4.51 -19.27
CA SER A 41 21.10 -4.88 -19.15
C SER A 41 20.72 -5.49 -17.81
N ILE A 42 21.68 -5.69 -16.91
CA ILE A 42 21.46 -6.31 -15.60
C ILE A 42 22.09 -5.47 -14.51
N ARG A 43 21.28 -5.11 -13.52
CA ARG A 43 21.72 -4.38 -12.33
C ARG A 43 21.36 -5.16 -11.08
N LEU A 44 22.30 -5.28 -10.14
CA LEU A 44 22.04 -5.72 -8.79
C LEU A 44 21.40 -4.58 -8.01
N VAL A 45 20.27 -4.83 -7.37
CA VAL A 45 19.62 -3.91 -6.43
C VAL A 45 19.51 -4.56 -5.07
N GLN A 46 19.61 -3.77 -4.00
CA GLN A 46 19.43 -4.24 -2.63
C GLN A 46 18.11 -3.72 -2.06
N VAL A 47 17.40 -4.59 -1.35
CA VAL A 47 16.25 -4.27 -0.50
C VAL A 47 16.60 -4.62 0.93
N GLU A 48 16.24 -3.74 1.85
CA GLU A 48 16.31 -3.99 3.30
C GLU A 48 14.92 -4.33 3.82
N LEU A 49 14.82 -5.42 4.61
CA LEU A 49 13.56 -5.84 5.22
C LEU A 49 13.58 -5.65 6.73
N PRO A 50 12.45 -5.25 7.33
CA PRO A 50 12.32 -5.22 8.79
C PRO A 50 12.41 -6.63 9.37
N GLU A 51 12.66 -6.70 10.67
CA GLU A 51 12.65 -7.95 11.41
C GLU A 51 11.32 -8.72 11.22
N GLY A 52 11.41 -10.04 11.16
CA GLY A 52 10.23 -10.91 10.96
C GLY A 52 9.69 -10.95 9.52
N THR A 53 10.32 -10.24 8.57
CA THR A 53 10.02 -10.34 7.13
C THR A 53 11.23 -10.90 6.37
N SER A 54 11.02 -11.90 5.51
CA SER A 54 12.10 -12.50 4.74
C SER A 54 11.66 -12.90 3.33
N PHE A 55 12.54 -12.74 2.35
CA PHE A 55 12.40 -13.38 1.05
C PHE A 55 13.04 -14.77 1.03
N LYS A 56 12.56 -15.60 0.10
CA LYS A 56 13.19 -16.88 -0.24
C LYS A 56 14.26 -16.67 -1.31
N GLU A 57 15.28 -17.52 -1.33
CA GLU A 57 16.18 -17.56 -2.48
C GLU A 57 15.40 -17.80 -3.77
N LYS A 58 15.86 -17.17 -4.87
CA LYS A 58 15.22 -17.20 -6.19
C LYS A 58 13.80 -16.61 -6.26
N GLN A 59 13.31 -16.00 -5.18
CA GLN A 59 12.03 -15.30 -5.18
C GLN A 59 12.01 -14.24 -6.30
N LEU A 60 10.93 -14.25 -7.08
CA LEU A 60 10.75 -13.33 -8.20
C LEU A 60 10.40 -11.93 -7.68
N GLY A 61 11.01 -10.92 -8.27
CA GLY A 61 10.70 -9.51 -8.03
C GLY A 61 10.42 -8.79 -9.35
N LEU A 62 9.41 -7.93 -9.35
CA LEU A 62 9.08 -7.00 -10.41
C LEU A 62 9.45 -5.59 -9.93
N LEU A 63 10.39 -4.94 -10.60
CA LEU A 63 10.80 -3.58 -10.26
C LEU A 63 9.96 -2.58 -11.05
N LYS A 64 9.36 -1.61 -10.35
CA LYS A 64 8.60 -0.51 -10.93
C LYS A 64 9.13 0.81 -10.39
N GLY A 65 9.13 1.84 -11.22
CA GLY A 65 9.41 3.19 -10.72
C GLY A 65 8.25 3.74 -9.90
N ILE A 66 8.52 4.86 -9.22
CA ILE A 66 7.52 5.64 -8.47
C ILE A 66 7.23 6.95 -9.19
N TYR A 67 6.10 7.58 -8.86
CA TYR A 67 5.76 8.90 -9.40
C TYR A 67 6.72 9.93 -8.82
N ARG A 68 7.52 10.59 -9.66
CA ARG A 68 8.44 11.66 -9.23
C ARG A 68 8.00 12.98 -9.82
N ASP A 69 8.00 13.03 -11.15
CA ASP A 69 7.61 14.23 -11.90
C ASP A 69 6.43 13.95 -12.85
N ALA A 70 6.33 12.72 -13.36
CA ALA A 70 5.31 12.36 -14.33
C ALA A 70 4.89 10.88 -14.24
N GLN A 71 3.71 10.59 -14.77
CA GLN A 71 3.15 9.22 -14.78
C GLN A 71 4.05 8.21 -15.52
N GLN A 72 4.84 8.66 -16.50
CA GLN A 72 5.80 7.80 -17.20
C GLN A 72 6.86 7.19 -16.26
N ASP A 73 7.11 7.81 -15.10
CA ASP A 73 8.07 7.32 -14.12
C ASP A 73 7.62 6.01 -13.47
N THR A 74 6.32 5.72 -13.43
CA THR A 74 5.78 4.59 -12.66
C THR A 74 5.75 3.27 -13.42
N GLY A 75 6.26 3.27 -14.65
CA GLY A 75 6.34 2.09 -15.49
C GLY A 75 7.16 0.96 -14.87
N THR A 76 6.92 -0.27 -15.35
CA THR A 76 7.79 -1.41 -15.05
C THR A 76 9.19 -1.16 -15.60
N ILE A 77 10.20 -1.26 -14.73
CA ILE A 77 11.61 -1.09 -15.08
C ILE A 77 12.20 -2.43 -15.51
N GLY A 78 11.87 -3.50 -14.79
CA GLY A 78 12.43 -4.81 -15.06
C GLY A 78 11.93 -5.85 -14.08
N TYR A 79 12.50 -7.04 -14.18
CA TYR A 79 12.21 -8.14 -13.26
C TYR A 79 13.45 -8.97 -13.01
N GLY A 80 13.42 -9.78 -11.96
CA GLY A 80 14.43 -10.79 -11.74
C GLY A 80 14.26 -11.50 -10.41
N ARG A 81 15.36 -11.92 -9.79
CA ARG A 81 15.33 -12.88 -8.67
C ARG A 81 16.24 -12.48 -7.53
N CYS A 82 15.87 -12.85 -6.30
CA CYS A 82 16.76 -12.79 -5.15
C CYS A 82 17.88 -13.83 -5.30
N HIS A 83 19.14 -13.38 -5.29
CA HIS A 83 20.30 -14.26 -5.46
C HIS A 83 21.18 -14.38 -4.21
N LEU A 84 21.10 -13.40 -3.31
CA LEU A 84 21.92 -13.36 -2.10
C LEU A 84 21.09 -12.75 -0.97
N ILE A 85 21.24 -13.33 0.22
CA ILE A 85 20.62 -12.85 1.47
C ILE A 85 21.75 -12.70 2.49
N LYS A 86 21.88 -11.52 3.10
CA LYS A 86 22.85 -11.23 4.16
C LYS A 86 22.16 -10.47 5.29
N GLY A 87 21.77 -11.18 6.35
CA GLY A 87 20.97 -10.61 7.42
C GLY A 87 19.65 -10.06 6.87
N HIS A 88 19.40 -8.77 7.07
CA HIS A 88 18.21 -8.06 6.60
C HIS A 88 18.32 -7.52 5.16
N TYR A 89 19.45 -7.74 4.50
CA TYR A 89 19.71 -7.26 3.14
C TYR A 89 19.52 -8.37 2.10
N TYR A 90 18.71 -8.07 1.09
CA TYR A 90 18.32 -8.98 0.02
C TYR A 90 18.71 -8.40 -1.32
N TYR A 91 19.46 -9.18 -2.12
CA TYR A 91 20.02 -8.69 -3.37
C TYR A 91 19.35 -9.36 -4.57
N PHE A 92 18.71 -8.54 -5.40
CA PHE A 92 18.04 -8.96 -6.62
C PHE A 92 18.87 -8.58 -7.84
N THR A 93 19.01 -9.50 -8.79
CA THR A 93 19.47 -9.14 -10.13
C THR A 93 18.25 -8.73 -10.95
N ILE A 94 18.26 -7.54 -11.55
CA ILE A 94 17.13 -6.99 -12.32
C ILE A 94 17.55 -6.84 -13.77
N ASN A 95 16.87 -7.57 -14.65
CA ASN A 95 16.97 -7.35 -16.09
C ASN A 95 16.05 -6.20 -16.50
N HIS A 96 16.63 -5.14 -17.03
CA HIS A 96 15.93 -3.90 -17.40
C HIS A 96 16.02 -3.58 -18.89
N LYS A 97 16.46 -4.54 -19.71
CA LYS A 97 16.62 -4.37 -21.17
C LYS A 97 15.33 -3.89 -21.86
N GLN A 98 14.18 -4.42 -21.42
CA GLN A 98 12.89 -4.15 -22.06
C GLN A 98 12.38 -2.73 -21.84
N SER A 99 12.65 -2.14 -20.69
CA SER A 99 12.20 -0.76 -20.40
C SER A 99 13.18 0.30 -20.92
N GLY A 100 14.46 -0.06 -21.09
CA GLY A 100 15.54 0.89 -21.36
C GLY A 100 15.83 1.85 -20.19
N ARG A 101 15.12 1.69 -19.05
CA ARG A 101 15.26 2.53 -17.85
C ARG A 101 16.15 1.80 -16.85
N LYS A 102 17.15 2.48 -16.32
CA LYS A 102 17.99 1.92 -15.25
C LYS A 102 17.24 1.99 -13.90
N PRO A 103 17.33 0.95 -13.04
CA PRO A 103 16.88 1.02 -11.65
C PRO A 103 17.47 2.21 -10.91
N LYS A 104 16.71 2.84 -10.01
CA LYS A 104 17.12 3.95 -9.13
C LYS A 104 16.69 3.68 -7.70
N ALA A 105 17.35 4.33 -6.74
CA ALA A 105 16.94 4.29 -5.34
C ALA A 105 15.45 4.65 -5.21
N GLU A 106 14.78 4.02 -4.24
CA GLU A 106 13.35 4.16 -3.93
C GLU A 106 12.39 3.61 -4.99
N ASP A 107 12.87 3.13 -6.14
CA ASP A 107 12.03 2.30 -7.00
C ASP A 107 11.53 1.09 -6.20
N LEU A 108 10.32 0.62 -6.53
CA LEU A 108 9.64 -0.39 -5.73
C LEU A 108 9.82 -1.77 -6.32
N LEU A 109 10.38 -2.67 -5.52
CA LEU A 109 10.43 -4.10 -5.80
C LEU A 109 9.14 -4.76 -5.30
N TYR A 110 8.29 -5.15 -6.24
CA TYR A 110 7.07 -5.91 -5.99
C TYR A 110 7.36 -7.41 -5.98
N THR A 111 6.90 -8.11 -4.96
CA THR A 111 7.05 -9.57 -4.86
C THR A 111 5.89 -10.23 -4.12
N MET A 112 5.69 -11.52 -4.36
CA MET A 112 4.68 -12.33 -3.67
C MET A 112 5.23 -12.82 -2.33
N MET A 113 4.54 -12.48 -1.26
CA MET A 113 4.85 -12.85 0.11
C MET A 113 3.80 -13.83 0.63
N ASP A 114 4.21 -14.76 1.50
CA ASP A 114 3.25 -15.61 2.21
C ASP A 114 2.41 -14.72 3.14
N SER A 115 1.08 -14.88 3.09
CA SER A 115 0.18 -14.06 3.91
C SER A 115 0.06 -14.58 5.33
N LYS A 116 -0.12 -13.65 6.26
CA LYS A 116 -0.59 -13.95 7.62
C LYS A 116 -2.09 -13.67 7.69
N PRO A 117 -2.84 -14.34 8.58
CA PRO A 117 -4.27 -14.13 8.74
C PRO A 117 -4.53 -12.79 9.47
N VAL A 118 -4.30 -11.68 8.79
CA VAL A 118 -4.59 -10.32 9.25
C VAL A 118 -5.80 -9.76 8.49
N TYR A 119 -6.44 -8.74 9.05
CA TYR A 119 -7.61 -8.13 8.44
C TYR A 119 -7.23 -7.44 7.12
N ASN A 120 -7.79 -7.90 6.00
CA ASN A 120 -7.53 -7.36 4.67
C ASN A 120 -8.48 -6.18 4.37
N GLY A 121 -8.11 -4.99 4.85
CA GLY A 121 -8.84 -3.73 4.69
C GLY A 121 -8.32 -2.83 3.56
N ALA A 122 -8.67 -1.56 3.62
CA ALA A 122 -8.13 -0.52 2.74
C ALA A 122 -6.67 -0.21 3.12
N ILE A 123 -6.34 -0.11 4.41
CA ILE A 123 -4.99 0.23 4.86
C ILE A 123 -3.98 -0.84 4.46
N THR A 124 -4.30 -2.13 4.61
CA THR A 124 -3.41 -3.22 4.15
C THR A 124 -3.19 -3.20 2.64
N LYS A 125 -4.19 -2.80 1.85
CA LYS A 125 -4.05 -2.64 0.39
C LYS A 125 -3.13 -1.47 0.04
N LEU A 126 -3.22 -0.35 0.75
CA LEU A 126 -2.30 0.79 0.55
C LEU A 126 -0.86 0.40 0.91
N ALA A 127 -0.68 -0.21 2.08
CA ALA A 127 0.62 -0.68 2.53
C ALA A 127 1.25 -1.69 1.56
N SER A 128 0.43 -2.47 0.83
CA SER A 128 0.91 -3.44 -0.15
C SER A 128 1.65 -2.79 -1.33
N HIS A 129 1.34 -1.51 -1.59
CA HIS A 129 1.97 -0.66 -2.59
C HIS A 129 3.01 0.29 -2.00
N PHE A 130 3.41 0.09 -0.74
CA PHE A 130 4.29 1.00 -0.02
C PHE A 130 3.77 2.46 -0.03
N ILE A 131 2.44 2.61 0.05
CA ILE A 131 1.79 3.90 0.27
C ILE A 131 1.68 4.08 1.78
N GLY A 132 2.14 5.22 2.30
CA GLY A 132 1.93 5.63 3.68
C GLY A 132 1.03 6.85 3.76
N LEU A 133 0.36 6.99 4.90
CA LEU A 133 -0.46 8.16 5.20
C LEU A 133 0.02 8.76 6.52
N GLN A 134 0.09 10.08 6.54
CA GLN A 134 0.36 10.88 7.72
C GLN A 134 -0.72 11.95 7.90
N GLU A 135 -0.87 12.39 9.14
CA GLU A 135 -1.66 13.58 9.49
C GLU A 135 -1.04 14.83 8.87
N VAL A 136 -1.79 15.94 8.83
CA VAL A 136 -1.27 17.23 8.34
C VAL A 136 -0.03 17.71 9.12
N GLY A 137 0.05 17.30 10.40
CA GLY A 137 1.19 17.56 11.30
C GLY A 137 2.42 16.66 11.09
N GLY A 138 2.34 15.67 10.20
CA GLY A 138 3.46 14.78 9.83
C GLY A 138 3.57 13.48 10.65
N SER A 139 2.64 13.22 11.57
CA SER A 139 2.60 11.94 12.29
C SER A 139 2.07 10.84 11.37
N ALA A 140 2.81 9.73 11.23
CA ALA A 140 2.35 8.58 10.47
C ALA A 140 1.09 7.96 11.12
N LEU A 141 0.08 7.65 10.29
CA LEU A 141 -1.18 7.08 10.74
C LEU A 141 -1.10 5.56 10.95
N TYR A 142 -0.13 4.89 10.31
CA TYR A 142 0.16 3.47 10.50
C TYR A 142 1.58 3.13 10.03
N ASP A 143 2.11 2.01 10.51
CA ASP A 143 3.37 1.45 10.03
C ASP A 143 3.11 0.45 8.88
N ARG A 144 3.67 0.76 7.70
CA ARG A 144 3.49 -0.01 6.46
C ARG A 144 3.95 -1.48 6.54
N TYR A 145 4.78 -1.84 7.51
CA TYR A 145 5.24 -3.21 7.71
C TYR A 145 4.42 -3.94 8.78
N GLN A 146 4.08 -3.27 9.88
CA GLN A 146 3.34 -3.86 11.00
C GLN A 146 1.92 -4.29 10.61
N VAL A 147 1.30 -3.63 9.64
CA VAL A 147 -0.03 -4.03 9.14
C VAL A 147 -0.06 -5.46 8.55
N PHE A 148 1.10 -6.03 8.23
CA PHE A 148 1.21 -7.40 7.73
C PHE A 148 1.49 -8.43 8.83
N LEU A 149 1.67 -8.00 10.07
CA LEU A 149 2.05 -8.86 11.18
C LEU A 149 0.87 -9.18 12.11
N ALA A 150 0.05 -8.19 12.45
CA ALA A 150 -1.02 -8.35 13.45
C ALA A 150 -2.22 -7.42 13.24
N TRP A 151 -2.53 -7.01 12.00
CA TRP A 151 -3.60 -6.04 11.74
C TRP A 151 -5.00 -6.61 11.98
N THR A 152 -5.80 -5.90 12.77
CA THR A 152 -7.19 -6.26 13.06
C THR A 152 -8.18 -5.29 12.43
N LYS A 153 -9.45 -5.68 12.40
CA LYS A 153 -10.54 -4.78 11.99
C LYS A 153 -10.65 -3.54 12.91
N THR A 154 -10.29 -3.69 14.18
CA THR A 154 -10.26 -2.57 15.13
C THR A 154 -9.16 -1.58 14.77
N ASP A 155 -7.97 -2.07 14.44
CA ASP A 155 -6.86 -1.21 13.99
C ASP A 155 -7.21 -0.45 12.72
N GLU A 156 -7.81 -1.14 11.74
CA GLU A 156 -8.33 -0.51 10.53
C GLU A 156 -9.29 0.63 10.88
N ASN A 157 -10.32 0.35 11.68
CA ASN A 157 -11.32 1.35 12.03
C ASN A 157 -10.72 2.53 12.80
N ASN A 158 -9.76 2.30 13.69
CA ASN A 158 -9.08 3.35 14.43
C ASN A 158 -8.30 4.28 13.47
N VAL A 159 -7.58 3.72 12.50
CA VAL A 159 -6.88 4.51 11.49
C VAL A 159 -7.86 5.30 10.62
N ILE A 160 -8.98 4.70 10.20
CA ILE A 160 -10.03 5.40 9.46
C ILE A 160 -10.60 6.56 10.26
N ASP A 161 -10.78 6.39 11.57
CA ASP A 161 -11.30 7.44 12.46
C ASP A 161 -10.29 8.59 12.61
N SER A 162 -9.00 8.28 12.73
CA SER A 162 -7.93 9.27 12.69
C SER A 162 -7.89 10.04 11.37
N ILE A 163 -8.06 9.36 10.23
CA ILE A 163 -8.12 9.99 8.91
C ILE A 163 -9.31 10.95 8.81
N VAL A 164 -10.50 10.52 9.23
CA VAL A 164 -11.70 11.39 9.27
C VAL A 164 -11.43 12.61 10.15
N SER A 165 -10.84 12.41 11.33
CA SER A 165 -10.51 13.51 12.24
C SER A 165 -9.54 14.51 11.62
N ASP A 166 -8.45 14.05 10.98
CA ASP A 166 -7.45 14.91 10.33
C ASP A 166 -8.05 15.71 9.17
N ILE A 167 -8.89 15.08 8.33
CA ILE A 167 -9.61 15.75 7.23
C ILE A 167 -10.56 16.82 7.78
N ASN A 168 -11.38 16.48 8.78
CA ASN A 168 -12.35 17.41 9.36
C ASN A 168 -11.67 18.58 10.06
N TYR A 169 -10.59 18.30 10.79
CA TYR A 169 -9.75 19.30 11.44
C TYR A 169 -9.15 20.27 10.40
N THR A 170 -8.52 19.73 9.36
CA THR A 170 -7.87 20.53 8.32
C THR A 170 -8.87 21.41 7.57
N GLY A 171 -10.04 20.86 7.23
CA GLY A 171 -11.13 21.63 6.62
C GLY A 171 -11.61 22.78 7.51
N SER A 172 -11.83 22.51 8.80
CA SER A 172 -12.27 23.50 9.78
C SER A 172 -11.24 24.60 10.00
N TYR A 173 -9.96 24.21 10.13
CA TYR A 173 -8.84 25.13 10.35
C TYR A 173 -8.72 26.12 9.19
N PHE A 174 -8.63 25.63 7.96
CA PHE A 174 -8.46 26.50 6.80
C PHE A 174 -9.70 27.35 6.51
N LEU A 175 -10.92 26.87 6.79
CA LEU A 175 -12.11 27.68 6.58
C LEU A 175 -12.13 28.89 7.52
N GLN A 176 -11.60 28.75 8.75
CA GLN A 176 -11.49 29.83 9.72
C GLN A 176 -10.31 30.76 9.43
N SER A 177 -9.16 30.21 9.01
CA SER A 177 -7.94 31.00 8.81
C SER A 177 -7.87 31.68 7.45
N ASP A 178 -8.39 31.04 6.40
CA ASP A 178 -8.39 31.54 5.02
C ASP A 178 -9.58 30.96 4.22
N ALA A 179 -10.75 31.60 4.35
CA ALA A 179 -11.96 31.19 3.67
C ALA A 179 -11.84 31.21 2.12
N ALA A 180 -10.86 31.91 1.54
CA ALA A 180 -10.64 31.92 0.09
C ALA A 180 -10.15 30.57 -0.44
N MET A 181 -9.58 29.72 0.43
CA MET A 181 -9.22 28.35 0.10
C MET A 181 -10.44 27.44 -0.13
N ASN A 182 -11.64 27.86 0.32
CA ASN A 182 -12.87 27.10 0.13
C ASN A 182 -13.43 27.23 -1.30
N GLN A 183 -12.63 26.81 -2.28
CA GLN A 183 -13.00 26.87 -3.69
C GLN A 183 -14.09 25.85 -4.03
N GLN A 184 -14.93 26.20 -5.01
CA GLN A 184 -15.96 25.31 -5.51
C GLN A 184 -15.37 24.13 -6.28
N ILE A 185 -15.84 22.94 -5.97
CA ILE A 185 -15.57 21.72 -6.71
C ILE A 185 -16.29 21.80 -8.06
N LYS A 186 -15.56 21.60 -9.16
CA LYS A 186 -16.06 21.87 -10.52
C LYS A 186 -16.85 20.72 -11.15
N SER A 187 -16.68 19.49 -10.66
CA SER A 187 -17.24 18.29 -11.28
C SER A 187 -17.50 17.17 -10.28
N GLY A 188 -18.16 16.10 -10.73
CA GLY A 188 -18.42 14.91 -9.93
C GLY A 188 -19.49 15.09 -8.86
N ARG A 189 -19.52 14.18 -7.88
CA ARG A 189 -20.62 14.07 -6.90
C ARG A 189 -20.75 15.27 -5.94
N PHE A 190 -19.71 16.08 -5.85
CA PHE A 190 -19.65 17.27 -4.98
C PHE A 190 -19.63 18.58 -5.77
N ALA A 191 -19.93 18.56 -7.07
CA ALA A 191 -19.95 19.74 -7.90
C ALA A 191 -20.78 20.88 -7.27
N GLY A 192 -20.23 22.10 -7.27
CA GLY A 192 -20.84 23.29 -6.69
C GLY A 192 -20.65 23.48 -5.18
N LYS A 193 -20.17 22.46 -4.45
CA LYS A 193 -19.84 22.58 -3.02
C LYS A 193 -18.42 23.13 -2.83
N GLY A 194 -18.19 23.81 -1.71
CA GLY A 194 -16.85 24.22 -1.28
C GLY A 194 -16.02 23.02 -0.84
N VAL A 195 -14.74 22.98 -1.21
CA VAL A 195 -13.83 21.89 -0.85
C VAL A 195 -13.69 21.71 0.66
N LEU A 196 -13.57 22.80 1.43
CA LEU A 196 -13.42 22.75 2.88
C LEU A 196 -14.73 22.35 3.57
N ASP A 197 -15.88 22.79 3.05
CA ASP A 197 -17.19 22.37 3.56
C ASP A 197 -17.38 20.85 3.43
N VAL A 198 -16.96 20.28 2.30
CA VAL A 198 -17.01 18.83 2.08
C VAL A 198 -16.03 18.10 2.99
N MET A 199 -14.82 18.63 3.18
CA MET A 199 -13.87 18.07 4.14
C MET A 199 -14.46 18.03 5.55
N MET A 200 -15.05 19.12 6.05
CA MET A 200 -15.64 19.16 7.39
C MET A 200 -16.80 18.17 7.59
N ALA A 201 -17.57 17.90 6.53
CA ALA A 201 -18.69 16.98 6.55
C ALA A 201 -18.30 15.52 6.21
N THR A 202 -17.01 15.23 6.06
CA THR A 202 -16.52 13.91 5.65
C THR A 202 -16.73 12.90 6.77
N GLY A 203 -17.26 11.73 6.39
CA GLY A 203 -17.42 10.57 7.26
C GLY A 203 -16.61 9.37 6.78
N LYS A 204 -16.77 8.24 7.48
CA LYS A 204 -16.03 7.00 7.18
C LYS A 204 -16.27 6.50 5.75
N ASP A 205 -17.50 6.57 5.25
CA ASP A 205 -17.86 6.06 3.92
C ASP A 205 -17.13 6.80 2.79
N GLU A 206 -16.99 8.12 2.92
CA GLU A 206 -16.22 8.98 2.01
C GLU A 206 -14.74 8.63 2.05
N VAL A 207 -14.19 8.43 3.25
CA VAL A 207 -12.79 8.00 3.43
C VAL A 207 -12.58 6.63 2.80
N PHE A 208 -13.46 5.66 3.01
CA PHE A 208 -13.32 4.34 2.38
C PHE A 208 -13.29 4.42 0.85
N LYS A 209 -14.17 5.21 0.23
CA LYS A 209 -14.16 5.41 -1.24
C LYS A 209 -12.85 6.04 -1.71
N PHE A 210 -12.33 7.00 -0.95
CA PHE A 210 -11.05 7.64 -1.23
C PHE A 210 -9.88 6.65 -1.14
N LEU A 211 -9.79 5.86 -0.07
CA LEU A 211 -8.72 4.88 0.09
C LEU A 211 -8.82 3.73 -0.93
N GLU A 212 -10.03 3.29 -1.29
CA GLU A 212 -10.25 2.35 -2.40
C GLU A 212 -9.69 2.92 -3.71
N TYR A 213 -9.96 4.21 -4.00
CA TYR A 213 -9.41 4.88 -5.18
C TYR A 213 -7.88 4.92 -5.16
N MET A 214 -7.27 5.27 -4.03
CA MET A 214 -5.81 5.26 -3.90
C MET A 214 -5.21 3.87 -4.15
N ALA A 215 -5.83 2.83 -3.60
CA ALA A 215 -5.37 1.45 -3.74
C ALA A 215 -5.42 0.95 -5.20
N ILE A 216 -6.39 1.40 -6.00
CA ILE A 216 -6.46 1.01 -7.43
C ILE A 216 -5.62 1.92 -8.35
N LYS A 217 -5.09 3.03 -7.84
CA LYS A 217 -4.20 3.96 -8.56
C LYS A 217 -2.80 4.02 -7.93
N PRO A 218 -2.11 2.88 -7.70
CA PRO A 218 -0.80 2.89 -7.06
C PRO A 218 0.24 3.67 -7.89
N ASN A 219 0.05 3.82 -9.20
CA ASN A 219 0.90 4.65 -10.04
C ASN A 219 0.89 6.15 -9.69
N LEU A 220 -0.05 6.63 -8.86
CA LEU A 220 -0.08 8.01 -8.40
C LEU A 220 0.48 8.16 -6.98
N TYR A 221 0.47 7.09 -6.18
CA TYR A 221 0.67 7.19 -4.72
C TYR A 221 1.80 6.32 -4.18
N ALA A 222 2.17 5.24 -4.87
CA ALA A 222 3.12 4.25 -4.36
C ALA A 222 4.51 4.84 -4.15
N GLY A 223 5.16 4.45 -3.03
CA GLY A 223 6.52 4.86 -2.72
C GLY A 223 6.63 6.04 -1.77
N HIS A 224 5.50 6.66 -1.40
CA HIS A 224 5.46 7.95 -0.72
C HIS A 224 4.69 7.93 0.59
N GLU A 225 4.99 8.90 1.45
CA GLU A 225 4.23 9.24 2.65
C GLU A 225 3.37 10.48 2.36
N TRP A 226 2.05 10.34 2.39
CA TRP A 226 1.15 11.42 1.99
C TRP A 226 0.40 12.02 3.18
N LYS A 227 0.33 13.35 3.23
CA LYS A 227 -0.56 14.03 4.18
C LYS A 227 -2.01 13.84 3.75
N VAL A 228 -2.77 13.07 4.53
CA VAL A 228 -4.05 12.52 4.09
C VAL A 228 -5.08 13.61 3.76
N ALA A 229 -5.15 14.69 4.55
CA ALA A 229 -6.07 15.79 4.27
C ALA A 229 -5.76 16.54 2.96
N GLU A 230 -4.47 16.73 2.62
CA GLU A 230 -4.05 17.43 1.39
C GLU A 230 -4.39 16.63 0.13
N ILE A 231 -4.10 15.32 0.15
CA ILE A 231 -4.44 14.44 -0.98
C ILE A 231 -5.95 14.21 -1.09
N PHE A 232 -6.68 14.22 0.02
CA PHE A 232 -8.15 14.13 0.01
C PHE A 232 -8.77 15.37 -0.63
N ALA A 233 -8.30 16.58 -0.29
CA ALA A 233 -8.72 17.82 -0.94
C ALA A 233 -8.45 17.78 -2.45
N THR A 234 -7.28 17.29 -2.86
CA THR A 234 -6.93 17.11 -4.28
C THR A 234 -7.86 16.12 -4.99
N TRP A 235 -8.21 15.02 -4.33
CA TRP A 235 -9.19 14.05 -4.83
C TRP A 235 -10.58 14.67 -5.00
N LEU A 236 -11.02 15.50 -4.05
CA LEU A 236 -12.28 16.26 -4.15
C LEU A 236 -12.27 17.23 -5.34
N VAL A 237 -11.22 18.03 -5.48
CA VAL A 237 -11.06 18.99 -6.59
C VAL A 237 -11.04 18.28 -7.94
N SER A 238 -10.50 17.06 -7.99
CA SER A 238 -10.52 16.20 -9.18
C SER A 238 -11.88 15.54 -9.46
N GLY A 239 -12.93 15.91 -8.72
CA GLY A 239 -14.30 15.42 -8.90
C GLY A 239 -14.64 14.18 -8.07
N ALA A 240 -13.81 13.82 -7.09
CA ALA A 240 -13.96 12.65 -6.23
C ALA A 240 -14.27 11.36 -7.03
N PRO A 241 -13.40 10.97 -7.98
CA PRO A 241 -13.63 9.82 -8.85
C PRO A 241 -13.86 8.55 -8.03
N ALA A 242 -14.90 7.80 -8.42
CA ALA A 242 -15.25 6.53 -7.80
C ALA A 242 -14.56 5.35 -8.49
N VAL A 243 -14.32 4.28 -7.74
CA VAL A 243 -13.92 3.00 -8.30
C VAL A 243 -15.12 2.38 -9.01
N ILE A 244 -14.98 2.08 -10.31
CA ILE A 244 -15.96 1.28 -11.04
C ILE A 244 -15.74 -0.17 -10.62
N LYS A 245 -16.69 -0.76 -9.90
CA LYS A 245 -16.68 -2.18 -9.54
C LYS A 245 -17.31 -2.94 -10.72
N GLU A 246 -16.52 -3.73 -11.41
CA GLU A 246 -16.99 -4.71 -12.42
C GLU A 246 -17.71 -5.88 -11.74
#